data_AF-A0A846XWA3-F1
#
_entry.id   AF-A0A846XWA3-F1
#
_cell.length_a   1.000
_cell.length_b   1.000
_cell.length_c   1.000
_cell.angle_alpha   90.00
_cell.angle_beta   90.00
_cell.angle_gamma   90.00
#
_symmetry.space_group_name_H-M   'P 1'
#
loop_
_entity.id
_entity.type
_entity.pdbx_description
1 polymer ?
#
loop_
_entity_poly.entity_id
_entity_poly.type
_entity_poly.pdbx_seq_one_letter_code
_entity_poly.pdbx_strand_id
1 'polypeptide(L)'
;MISKTWQRVGAGLLGGAISLAPVPGAALVGGAVSGALTGLIDGQTGTGLLVDAGVGAVTGGLFAKAAGGLAGSLKGLAGKLPVVGKGIAPLAARLPAGVGTTVSKLVQAGGVGLSATGYAFAYDGFSGIPSELALAGSSERLKALELALISMQWGLNRDHLRKAIDIALEVPALPGSTKAVDIQAKTFAASASVYERAHDDLEKVAKDKLPHSWRGHAGETAAEAVSTFGGAARHAHGAFTTAGKALSTWSNALAKTQRQDNTAMAGLTEARTRLGQETDDKVREHAIDGCRARIAATKSYETAATTCASLLDAAAQRARARMVEAPGISPVDAATLAYTGQAGAASNPSDDILTPTALARASQRLSAMSSDDRSRFEKLVSDAESPQEAAYLWEALAAGYSLSDITAFDKQIHDHGNNRYWLWKHLHVDDVADNRRVRDGRHGLGYTPDQVAEAVTYTQDRENCTSASTVVARLDADPVLMLGVTTGTGPAAVSGAKAGDDSPKAFRDRLVRVFNDNFDPDLTPHPRGNQKMVNDLLNPVTGSNYHMSKLSSEETRAAALPQIEAAVAAGKPVPIGLEPKGSGDGHQVVVVATRPGELQIYNPWGFTQWVTTEQFVKSEMPDIPRPKDVILPD
;
A
#
# COMPACT_ATOMS: atom_id res chain seq x y z
N MET A 1 -19.11 -31.67 -7.49
CA MET A 1 -20.15 -32.02 -6.48
C MET A 1 -19.71 -31.64 -5.05
N ILE A 2 -18.86 -30.60 -4.89
CA ILE A 2 -18.21 -30.20 -3.62
C ILE A 2 -18.73 -28.84 -3.07
N SER A 3 -19.37 -27.99 -3.90
CA SER A 3 -19.85 -26.67 -3.43
C SER A 3 -21.11 -26.69 -2.54
N LYS A 4 -21.91 -27.77 -2.56
CA LYS A 4 -23.09 -27.92 -1.68
C LYS A 4 -22.73 -28.36 -0.25
N THR A 5 -21.54 -28.93 -0.04
CA THR A 5 -21.09 -29.38 1.28
C THR A 5 -20.65 -28.19 2.14
N TRP A 6 -19.98 -27.20 1.53
CA TRP A 6 -19.55 -25.98 2.22
C TRP A 6 -20.72 -25.09 2.68
N GLN A 7 -21.79 -24.95 1.87
CA GLN A 7 -22.99 -24.20 2.27
C GLN A 7 -23.79 -24.85 3.41
N ARG A 8 -23.73 -26.19 3.56
CA ARG A 8 -24.44 -26.91 4.63
C ARG A 8 -23.66 -27.00 5.93
N VAL A 9 -22.33 -27.06 5.86
CA VAL A 9 -21.46 -27.08 7.04
C VAL A 9 -21.37 -25.68 7.68
N GLY A 10 -21.32 -24.62 6.88
CA GLY A 10 -21.34 -23.23 7.38
C GLY A 10 -22.66 -22.83 8.07
N ALA A 11 -23.80 -23.34 7.60
CA ALA A 11 -25.12 -23.04 8.19
C ALA A 11 -25.42 -23.86 9.47
N GLY A 12 -24.74 -24.99 9.68
CA GLY A 12 -24.98 -25.87 10.83
C GLY A 12 -24.13 -25.58 12.06
N LEU A 13 -22.90 -25.08 11.88
CA LEU A 13 -21.92 -24.93 12.98
C LEU A 13 -21.95 -23.59 13.70
N LEU A 14 -22.53 -22.53 13.12
CA LEU A 14 -22.70 -21.24 13.81
C LEU A 14 -23.90 -21.20 14.78
N GLY A 15 -24.70 -22.27 14.83
CA GLY A 15 -25.91 -22.37 15.67
C GLY A 15 -25.71 -23.00 17.06
N GLY A 16 -24.54 -23.53 17.39
CA GLY A 16 -24.36 -24.29 18.63
C GLY A 16 -22.94 -24.20 19.19
N ALA A 17 -22.80 -23.49 20.30
CA ALA A 17 -21.62 -23.39 21.16
C ALA A 17 -20.44 -22.55 20.63
N ILE A 18 -20.58 -21.22 20.72
CA ILE A 18 -19.63 -20.29 21.36
C ILE A 18 -20.44 -19.00 21.62
N SER A 19 -20.75 -18.72 22.88
CA SER A 19 -21.32 -17.43 23.30
C SER A 19 -20.18 -16.45 23.52
N LEU A 20 -19.76 -15.74 22.47
CA LEU A 20 -19.00 -14.50 22.61
C LEU A 20 -19.99 -13.34 22.50
N ALA A 21 -19.98 -12.47 23.51
CA ALA A 21 -20.78 -11.26 23.56
C ALA A 21 -20.53 -10.37 22.33
N PRO A 22 -21.51 -9.58 21.87
CA PRO A 22 -21.34 -8.72 20.70
C PRO A 22 -20.33 -7.60 21.02
N VAL A 23 -19.22 -7.57 20.27
CA VAL A 23 -18.34 -6.40 20.21
C VAL A 23 -18.95 -5.42 19.18
N PRO A 24 -19.41 -4.23 19.59
CA PRO A 24 -19.84 -3.21 18.63
C PRO A 24 -18.60 -2.55 18.04
N GLY A 25 -18.34 -2.70 16.75
CA GLY A 25 -17.19 -2.01 16.14
C GLY A 25 -16.90 -2.23 14.66
N ALA A 26 -17.46 -3.24 14.00
CA ALA A 26 -17.05 -3.55 12.62
C ALA A 26 -17.66 -2.64 11.53
N ALA A 27 -18.75 -1.90 11.81
CA ALA A 27 -19.43 -1.07 10.80
C ALA A 27 -19.05 0.43 10.84
N LEU A 28 -18.21 0.86 11.80
CA LEU A 28 -17.97 2.30 12.07
C LEU A 28 -16.62 2.82 11.55
N VAL A 29 -15.76 1.96 10.99
CA VAL A 29 -14.36 2.32 10.70
C VAL A 29 -14.12 2.72 9.24
N GLY A 30 -14.96 2.27 8.30
CA GLY A 30 -14.78 2.57 6.87
C GLY A 30 -15.10 4.03 6.50
N GLY A 31 -16.12 4.64 7.10
CA GLY A 31 -16.50 6.03 6.82
C GLY A 31 -15.71 7.09 7.59
N ALA A 32 -15.07 6.71 8.71
CA ALA A 32 -14.40 7.65 9.59
C ALA A 32 -13.01 8.09 9.07
N VAL A 33 -12.34 7.26 8.26
CA VAL A 33 -10.96 7.53 7.82
C VAL A 33 -10.89 8.57 6.69
N SER A 34 -11.80 8.51 5.71
CA SER A 34 -11.89 9.54 4.67
C SER A 34 -12.48 10.85 5.20
N GLY A 35 -13.48 10.80 6.07
CA GLY A 35 -14.07 12.00 6.68
C GLY A 35 -13.14 12.72 7.66
N ALA A 36 -12.28 11.99 8.37
CA ALA A 36 -11.29 12.57 9.27
C ALA A 36 -10.16 13.29 8.53
N LEU A 37 -9.71 12.79 7.36
CA LEU A 37 -8.65 13.45 6.59
C LEU A 37 -9.11 14.78 5.98
N THR A 38 -10.33 14.85 5.44
CA THR A 38 -10.88 16.10 4.90
C THR A 38 -11.22 17.10 6.02
N GLY A 39 -11.78 16.62 7.13
CA GLY A 39 -12.12 17.48 8.29
C GLY A 39 -10.91 18.00 9.08
N LEU A 40 -9.77 17.30 9.08
CA LEU A 40 -8.52 17.73 9.71
C LEU A 40 -7.79 18.82 8.91
N ILE A 41 -8.05 18.92 7.61
CA ILE A 41 -7.53 19.98 6.73
C ILE A 41 -8.35 21.28 6.88
N ASP A 42 -9.67 21.17 7.12
CA ASP A 42 -10.58 22.34 7.14
C ASP A 42 -10.92 22.90 8.54
N GLY A 43 -10.28 22.42 9.61
CA GLY A 43 -10.33 23.07 10.92
C GLY A 43 -11.68 23.10 11.64
N GLN A 44 -12.60 22.15 11.37
CA GLN A 44 -13.88 22.09 12.06
C GLN A 44 -13.80 21.48 13.47
N THR A 45 -14.64 21.99 14.39
CA THR A 45 -14.69 21.55 15.79
C THR A 45 -15.57 20.30 15.98
N GLY A 46 -15.12 19.38 16.84
CA GLY A 46 -15.58 17.98 16.93
C GLY A 46 -16.99 17.71 17.46
N THR A 47 -17.88 18.71 17.59
CA THR A 47 -19.26 18.50 18.03
C THR A 47 -20.26 18.29 16.89
N GLY A 48 -19.94 18.69 15.66
CA GLY A 48 -20.81 18.47 14.49
C GLY A 48 -20.84 17.01 14.00
N LEU A 49 -19.73 16.27 14.16
CA LEU A 49 -19.54 14.92 13.62
C LEU A 49 -20.30 13.81 14.37
N LEU A 50 -20.78 14.07 15.60
CA LEU A 50 -21.43 13.06 16.44
C LEU A 50 -22.95 12.99 16.28
N VAL A 51 -23.59 14.06 15.79
CA VAL A 51 -25.07 14.13 15.69
C VAL A 51 -25.58 13.46 14.41
N ASP A 52 -24.85 13.56 13.30
CA ASP A 52 -25.27 12.96 12.02
C ASP A 52 -25.01 11.44 11.95
N ALA A 53 -24.04 10.91 12.70
CA ALA A 53 -23.79 9.48 12.78
C ALA A 53 -24.80 8.72 13.67
N GLY A 54 -25.52 9.41 14.56
CA GLY A 54 -26.42 8.80 15.54
C GLY A 54 -27.87 8.62 15.10
N VAL A 55 -28.37 9.44 14.16
CA VAL A 55 -29.80 9.42 13.78
C VAL A 55 -30.10 8.48 12.61
N GLY A 56 -29.11 8.20 11.74
CA GLY A 56 -29.29 7.31 10.58
C GLY A 56 -29.43 5.82 10.91
N ALA A 57 -28.96 5.37 12.08
CA ALA A 57 -28.93 3.95 12.44
C ALA A 57 -30.19 3.45 13.19
N VAL A 58 -31.08 4.35 13.63
CA VAL A 58 -32.26 3.98 14.45
C VAL A 58 -33.57 4.03 13.66
N THR A 59 -33.65 4.75 12.54
CA THR A 59 -34.88 4.86 11.73
C THR A 59 -34.95 3.94 10.51
N GLY A 60 -33.83 3.32 10.09
CA GLY A 60 -33.78 2.46 8.89
C GLY A 60 -34.24 1.00 9.08
N GLY A 61 -34.37 0.52 10.31
CA GLY A 61 -34.67 -0.90 10.60
C GLY A 61 -36.14 -1.22 10.90
N LEU A 62 -37.02 -0.22 10.99
CA LEU A 62 -38.39 -0.40 11.49
C LEU A 62 -39.51 -0.06 10.50
N PHE A 63 -39.20 0.34 9.25
CA PHE A 63 -40.22 0.73 8.25
C PHE A 63 -40.25 -0.06 6.93
N ALA A 64 -39.52 -1.17 6.82
CA ALA A 64 -39.50 -1.99 5.59
C ALA A 64 -40.36 -3.28 5.65
N LYS A 65 -41.24 -3.43 6.65
CA LYS A 65 -42.10 -4.62 6.77
C LYS A 65 -43.52 -4.32 7.27
N ALA A 66 -44.18 -3.33 6.68
CA ALA A 66 -45.63 -3.16 6.82
C ALA A 66 -46.19 -2.24 5.71
N ALA A 67 -46.33 -2.76 4.49
CA ALA A 67 -47.21 -2.15 3.48
C ALA A 67 -47.71 -3.22 2.48
N GLY A 68 -48.96 -3.66 2.67
CA GLY A 68 -49.77 -4.46 1.73
C GLY A 68 -49.62 -5.99 1.90
N GLY A 69 -50.65 -6.78 2.27
CA GLY A 69 -52.05 -6.47 2.53
C GLY A 69 -52.81 -7.70 3.06
N LEU A 70 -53.98 -7.40 3.64
CA LEU A 70 -55.18 -8.21 3.89
C LEU A 70 -55.08 -9.58 4.62
N ALA A 71 -55.56 -9.51 5.86
CA ALA A 71 -56.75 -10.23 6.34
C ALA A 71 -56.80 -11.75 6.17
N GLY A 72 -56.44 -12.47 7.23
CA GLY A 72 -56.81 -13.87 7.41
C GLY A 72 -56.01 -14.56 8.51
N SER A 73 -56.71 -15.08 9.52
CA SER A 73 -56.23 -16.01 10.55
C SER A 73 -55.17 -15.53 11.55
N LEU A 74 -55.62 -14.79 12.57
CA LEU A 74 -55.16 -14.98 13.96
C LEU A 74 -56.30 -15.61 14.75
N LYS A 75 -56.39 -16.94 14.69
CA LYS A 75 -57.11 -17.76 15.68
C LYS A 75 -56.37 -19.09 15.80
N GLY A 76 -55.69 -19.26 16.92
CA GLY A 76 -55.19 -20.57 17.35
C GLY A 76 -53.68 -20.61 17.52
N LEU A 77 -53.21 -20.26 18.71
CA LEU A 77 -52.29 -21.06 19.54
C LEU A 77 -51.72 -20.18 20.66
N ALA A 78 -52.64 -19.82 21.57
CA ALA A 78 -52.27 -19.61 22.95
C ALA A 78 -52.04 -20.99 23.59
N GLY A 79 -50.92 -21.14 24.28
CA GLY A 79 -50.71 -22.21 25.24
C GLY A 79 -49.72 -23.29 24.80
N LYS A 80 -48.47 -23.17 25.26
CA LYS A 80 -47.87 -24.13 26.21
C LYS A 80 -46.40 -23.78 26.52
N LEU A 81 -46.14 -23.73 27.83
CA LEU A 81 -44.90 -24.03 28.57
C LEU A 81 -43.92 -22.88 28.92
N PRO A 82 -43.25 -22.99 30.10
CA PRO A 82 -43.17 -21.92 31.09
C PRO A 82 -41.74 -21.46 31.46
N VAL A 83 -41.66 -20.29 32.09
CA VAL A 83 -40.69 -19.88 33.13
C VAL A 83 -39.21 -20.11 32.84
N VAL A 84 -38.51 -19.04 32.41
CA VAL A 84 -37.30 -18.52 33.11
C VAL A 84 -37.30 -17.00 32.93
N GLY A 85 -37.89 -16.29 33.89
CA GLY A 85 -37.70 -14.86 34.08
C GLY A 85 -36.86 -14.64 35.33
N LYS A 86 -35.70 -13.99 35.16
CA LYS A 86 -35.07 -13.08 36.14
C LYS A 86 -33.70 -12.65 35.60
N GLY A 87 -33.56 -11.35 35.33
CA GLY A 87 -32.24 -10.71 35.34
C GLY A 87 -31.91 -9.76 34.19
N ILE A 88 -32.74 -8.76 33.88
CA ILE A 88 -32.24 -7.51 33.26
C ILE A 88 -33.04 -6.29 33.76
N ALA A 89 -32.57 -5.69 34.86
CA ALA A 89 -32.66 -4.28 35.25
C ALA A 89 -31.72 -4.12 36.46
N PRO A 90 -30.68 -3.26 36.44
CA PRO A 90 -30.86 -1.81 36.34
C PRO A 90 -29.76 -1.07 35.55
N LEU A 91 -30.14 -0.26 34.54
CA LEU A 91 -29.28 0.82 34.02
C LEU A 91 -30.07 2.03 33.50
N ALA A 92 -31.26 2.27 34.09
CA ALA A 92 -32.13 3.41 33.75
C ALA A 92 -32.10 4.53 34.82
N ALA A 93 -31.05 4.61 35.63
CA ALA A 93 -30.90 5.66 36.63
C ALA A 93 -29.45 6.12 36.70
N ARG A 94 -29.06 7.06 35.82
CA ARG A 94 -27.97 8.05 35.97
C ARG A 94 -27.73 8.79 34.65
N LEU A 95 -28.58 9.76 34.32
CA LEU A 95 -28.21 10.92 33.50
C LEU A 95 -28.86 12.17 34.10
N PRO A 96 -28.11 13.27 34.35
CA PRO A 96 -28.67 14.53 34.79
C PRO A 96 -29.36 15.29 33.65
N ALA A 97 -30.40 16.03 34.02
CA ALA A 97 -31.16 16.95 33.17
C ALA A 97 -30.46 18.32 33.03
N GLY A 98 -30.73 19.00 31.89
CA GLY A 98 -30.31 20.38 31.56
C GLY A 98 -29.26 20.38 30.45
N VAL A 99 -29.43 21.02 29.30
CA VAL A 99 -29.84 22.42 29.09
C VAL A 99 -30.53 22.53 27.73
N GLY A 100 -31.75 23.04 27.71
CA GLY A 100 -32.35 23.63 26.52
C GLY A 100 -32.16 25.14 26.58
N THR A 101 -31.68 25.74 25.48
CA THR A 101 -32.20 26.94 24.80
C THR A 101 -31.12 27.54 23.88
N THR A 102 -31.58 28.04 22.73
CA THR A 102 -30.91 28.94 21.79
C THR A 102 -30.18 28.31 20.60
N VAL A 103 -30.91 27.92 19.54
CA VAL A 103 -30.71 28.43 18.16
C VAL A 103 -32.05 28.28 17.41
N SER A 104 -32.94 29.25 17.59
CA SER A 104 -33.95 29.59 16.59
C SER A 104 -33.48 30.89 15.96
N LYS A 105 -32.90 30.78 14.75
CA LYS A 105 -32.67 31.83 13.74
C LYS A 105 -31.66 31.30 12.72
N LEU A 106 -32.15 30.63 11.68
CA LEU A 106 -31.82 30.88 10.26
C LEU A 106 -32.45 29.76 9.39
N VAL A 107 -33.76 29.78 9.31
CA VAL A 107 -34.49 29.29 8.13
C VAL A 107 -35.26 30.48 7.60
N GLN A 108 -34.75 31.11 6.54
CA GLN A 108 -35.55 31.81 5.52
C GLN A 108 -34.67 32.22 4.33
N ALA A 109 -34.53 31.29 3.41
CA ALA A 109 -34.43 31.45 1.95
C ALA A 109 -34.30 29.99 1.43
N GLY A 110 -35.39 29.24 1.22
CA GLY A 110 -36.33 29.40 0.10
C GLY A 110 -35.60 29.05 -1.21
N GLY A 111 -35.80 27.94 -1.92
CA GLY A 111 -36.78 26.87 -1.87
C GLY A 111 -37.05 26.42 -3.31
N VAL A 112 -36.79 25.15 -3.66
CA VAL A 112 -37.29 24.39 -4.83
C VAL A 112 -36.99 22.93 -4.46
N GLY A 113 -37.93 22.00 -4.30
CA GLY A 113 -38.88 21.50 -5.29
C GLY A 113 -38.50 20.05 -5.60
N LEU A 114 -39.25 19.11 -5.02
CA LEU A 114 -39.24 17.67 -5.30
C LEU A 114 -39.57 17.40 -6.77
N SER A 115 -38.81 16.52 -7.44
CA SER A 115 -39.37 15.33 -8.12
C SER A 115 -38.30 14.51 -8.85
N ALA A 116 -38.25 13.24 -8.45
CA ALA A 116 -37.81 12.05 -9.17
C ALA A 116 -37.47 12.17 -10.67
N THR A 117 -36.25 11.80 -11.05
CA THR A 117 -35.92 10.79 -12.08
C THR A 117 -34.40 10.65 -12.19
N GLY A 118 -33.87 9.42 -12.30
CA GLY A 118 -32.46 9.22 -12.69
C GLY A 118 -31.66 8.19 -11.88
N TYR A 119 -32.18 7.00 -11.62
CA TYR A 119 -31.34 5.84 -11.30
C TYR A 119 -30.70 5.31 -12.59
N ALA A 120 -29.64 5.98 -13.05
CA ALA A 120 -28.66 5.50 -14.04
C ALA A 120 -27.71 6.66 -14.35
N PHE A 121 -26.69 6.86 -13.51
CA PHE A 121 -25.41 7.53 -13.78
C PHE A 121 -24.77 7.88 -12.42
N ALA A 122 -24.07 6.91 -11.83
CA ALA A 122 -23.17 7.13 -10.69
C ALA A 122 -22.01 6.11 -10.70
N TYR A 123 -21.51 5.80 -11.90
CA TYR A 123 -20.25 5.09 -12.10
C TYR A 123 -19.09 6.05 -12.43
N ASP A 124 -19.29 7.36 -12.20
CA ASP A 124 -18.31 8.41 -12.50
C ASP A 124 -18.02 9.32 -11.28
N GLY A 125 -18.21 8.78 -10.07
CA GLY A 125 -18.00 9.51 -8.81
C GLY A 125 -16.75 9.10 -8.01
N PHE A 126 -15.93 8.16 -8.53
CA PHE A 126 -14.79 7.59 -7.81
C PHE A 126 -13.43 7.77 -8.51
N SER A 127 -13.38 8.59 -9.56
CA SER A 127 -12.12 9.07 -10.17
C SER A 127 -11.67 10.43 -9.61
N GLY A 128 -12.36 10.98 -8.62
CA GLY A 128 -11.99 12.21 -7.92
C GLY A 128 -11.03 11.99 -6.75
N ILE A 129 -9.90 11.30 -6.97
CA ILE A 129 -8.70 11.68 -6.21
C ILE A 129 -8.28 13.01 -6.83
N PRO A 130 -8.22 14.13 -6.10
CA PRO A 130 -7.67 15.35 -6.67
C PRO A 130 -6.30 15.01 -7.24
N SER A 131 -6.10 15.32 -8.51
CA SER A 131 -4.82 15.25 -9.23
C SER A 131 -3.79 16.27 -8.70
N GLU A 132 -3.78 16.53 -7.38
CA GLU A 132 -2.87 17.42 -6.67
C GLU A 132 -1.81 16.66 -5.84
N LEU A 133 -1.67 15.35 -6.03
CA LEU A 133 -0.47 14.60 -5.64
C LEU A 133 0.55 14.49 -6.80
N ALA A 134 0.37 15.28 -7.87
CA ALA A 134 1.49 15.65 -8.72
C ALA A 134 2.46 16.49 -7.87
N LEU A 135 3.76 16.15 -7.89
CA LEU A 135 4.86 16.88 -7.20
C LEU A 135 4.44 18.29 -6.82
N ALA A 136 4.02 18.48 -5.57
CA ALA A 136 3.52 19.78 -5.16
C ALA A 136 4.68 20.76 -5.33
N GLY A 137 4.51 21.74 -6.23
CA GLY A 137 5.34 22.93 -6.17
C GLY A 137 5.35 23.43 -4.72
N SER A 138 6.45 24.06 -4.30
CA SER A 138 6.62 24.63 -2.96
C SER A 138 5.27 25.12 -2.39
N SER A 139 4.89 24.71 -1.17
CA SER A 139 3.60 25.14 -0.62
C SER A 139 3.48 26.66 -0.70
N GLU A 140 2.26 27.19 -0.83
CA GLU A 140 2.06 28.64 -0.88
C GLU A 140 2.70 29.35 0.32
N ARG A 141 2.74 28.68 1.47
CA ARG A 141 3.49 29.09 2.65
C ARG A 141 5.00 29.18 2.39
N LEU A 142 5.63 28.15 1.84
CA LEU A 142 7.06 28.13 1.54
C LEU A 142 7.41 29.22 0.51
N LYS A 143 6.62 29.34 -0.58
CA LYS A 143 6.81 30.41 -1.60
C LYS A 143 6.74 31.80 -0.99
N ALA A 144 5.76 32.06 -0.12
CA ALA A 144 5.60 33.35 0.54
C ALA A 144 6.79 33.69 1.45
N LEU A 145 7.27 32.71 2.22
CA LEU A 145 8.46 32.89 3.07
C LEU A 145 9.75 33.10 2.25
N GLU A 146 9.92 32.38 1.14
CA GLU A 146 11.06 32.57 0.24
C GLU A 146 11.04 33.94 -0.44
N LEU A 147 9.86 34.40 -0.88
CA LEU A 147 9.67 35.75 -1.41
C LEU A 147 10.00 36.84 -0.37
N ALA A 148 9.55 36.64 0.88
CA ALA A 148 9.88 37.55 1.97
C ALA A 148 11.38 37.58 2.24
N LEU A 149 12.04 36.42 2.27
CA LEU A 149 13.49 36.30 2.45
C LEU A 149 14.27 37.05 1.36
N ILE A 150 13.91 36.85 0.08
CA ILE A 150 14.54 37.57 -1.04
C ILE A 150 14.33 39.08 -0.88
N SER A 151 13.12 39.49 -0.50
CA SER A 151 12.78 40.90 -0.28
C SER A 151 13.59 41.52 0.87
N MET A 152 13.84 40.78 1.96
CA MET A 152 14.70 41.23 3.06
C MET A 152 16.16 41.37 2.63
N GLN A 153 16.66 40.43 1.83
CA GLN A 153 18.04 40.44 1.33
C GLN A 153 18.29 41.64 0.42
N TRP A 154 17.35 41.97 -0.47
CA TRP A 154 17.49 43.00 -1.49
C TRP A 154 16.97 44.36 -1.06
N GLY A 155 16.25 44.44 0.06
CA GLY A 155 15.57 45.64 0.53
C GLY A 155 16.48 46.86 0.48
N LEU A 156 16.14 47.82 -0.39
CA LEU A 156 16.97 49.01 -0.65
C LEU A 156 16.88 50.07 0.45
N ASN A 157 15.84 50.00 1.29
CA ASN A 157 15.59 50.95 2.37
C ASN A 157 14.74 50.31 3.50
N ARG A 158 14.61 51.04 4.60
CA ARG A 158 13.83 50.67 5.79
C ARG A 158 12.39 50.27 5.50
N ASP A 159 11.72 50.95 4.56
CA ASP A 159 10.33 50.68 4.23
C ASP A 159 10.15 49.35 3.49
N HIS A 160 11.09 49.00 2.62
CA HIS A 160 11.12 47.69 1.99
C HIS A 160 11.39 46.58 2.99
N LEU A 161 12.37 46.77 3.90
CA LEU A 161 12.65 45.80 4.96
C LEU A 161 11.44 45.58 5.87
N ARG A 162 10.76 46.67 6.26
CA ARG A 162 9.52 46.64 7.03
C ARG A 162 8.45 45.78 6.36
N LYS A 163 8.15 46.05 5.08
CA LYS A 163 7.16 45.29 4.31
C LYS A 163 7.54 43.82 4.18
N ALA A 164 8.83 43.51 3.97
CA ALA A 164 9.29 42.14 3.87
C ALA A 164 9.11 41.36 5.19
N ILE A 165 9.38 42.00 6.34
CA ILE A 165 9.09 41.45 7.67
C ILE A 165 7.59 41.25 7.86
N ASP A 166 6.77 42.23 7.46
CA ASP A 166 5.31 42.13 7.56
C ASP A 166 4.78 40.95 6.72
N ILE A 167 5.24 40.77 5.47
CA ILE A 167 4.90 39.60 4.64
C ILE A 167 5.28 38.30 5.36
N ALA A 168 6.51 38.22 5.90
CA ALA A 168 6.97 37.03 6.61
C ALA A 168 6.16 36.76 7.88
N LEU A 169 5.63 37.77 8.57
CA LEU A 169 4.78 37.62 9.76
C LEU A 169 3.33 37.24 9.41
N GLU A 170 2.82 37.71 8.27
CA GLU A 170 1.46 37.41 7.79
C GLU A 170 1.28 35.94 7.37
N VAL A 171 2.37 35.23 7.08
CA VAL A 171 2.29 33.80 6.73
C VAL A 171 1.72 32.97 7.91
N PRO A 172 0.57 32.29 7.75
CA PRO A 172 -0.13 31.60 8.85
C PRO A 172 0.69 30.49 9.48
N ALA A 173 0.64 30.33 10.81
CA ALA A 173 1.38 29.29 11.55
C ALA A 173 1.15 27.87 11.00
N LEU A 174 2.11 26.97 11.26
CA LEU A 174 2.03 25.57 10.81
C LEU A 174 0.77 24.86 11.36
N PRO A 175 -0.10 24.30 10.49
CA PRO A 175 -1.38 23.74 10.90
C PRO A 175 -1.23 22.37 11.58
N GLY A 176 -2.29 21.94 12.27
CA GLY A 176 -2.41 20.60 12.86
C GLY A 176 -2.39 20.58 14.40
N SER A 177 -2.87 19.46 14.97
CA SER A 177 -2.96 19.23 16.41
C SER A 177 -2.18 17.99 16.82
N THR A 178 -1.07 18.19 17.55
CA THR A 178 -0.24 17.09 18.11
C THR A 178 -1.07 16.15 18.98
N LYS A 179 -1.98 16.70 19.80
CA LYS A 179 -2.88 15.92 20.65
C LYS A 179 -3.80 15.01 19.84
N ALA A 180 -4.36 15.50 18.72
CA ALA A 180 -5.23 14.70 17.87
C ALA A 180 -4.44 13.55 17.21
N VAL A 181 -3.25 13.85 16.69
CA VAL A 181 -2.35 12.85 16.09
C VAL A 181 -1.94 11.79 17.12
N ASP A 182 -1.59 12.18 18.35
CA ASP A 182 -1.22 11.27 19.44
C ASP A 182 -2.35 10.33 19.84
N ILE A 183 -3.60 10.85 19.88
CA ILE A 183 -4.77 10.03 20.17
C ILE A 183 -4.93 8.97 19.07
N GLN A 184 -4.81 9.35 17.80
CA GLN A 184 -4.93 8.40 16.69
C GLN A 184 -3.80 7.37 16.67
N ALA A 185 -2.57 7.78 16.97
CA ALA A 185 -1.42 6.87 17.11
C ALA A 185 -1.66 5.80 18.18
N LYS A 186 -2.21 6.19 19.34
CA LYS A 186 -2.58 5.26 20.43
C LYS A 186 -3.71 4.32 20.02
N THR A 187 -4.70 4.81 19.26
CA THR A 187 -5.79 3.98 18.74
C THR A 187 -5.26 2.88 17.82
N PHE A 188 -4.30 3.20 16.93
CA PHE A 188 -3.66 2.19 16.09
C PHE A 188 -2.81 1.21 16.90
N ALA A 189 -2.03 1.68 17.88
CA ALA A 189 -1.29 0.79 18.77
C ALA A 189 -2.21 -0.19 19.53
N ALA A 190 -3.34 0.30 20.06
CA ALA A 190 -4.33 -0.56 20.73
C ALA A 190 -4.95 -1.60 19.78
N SER A 191 -5.23 -1.19 18.53
CA SER A 191 -5.74 -2.09 17.49
C SER A 191 -4.72 -3.18 17.14
N ALA A 192 -3.43 -2.81 17.01
CA ALA A 192 -2.36 -3.76 16.77
C ALA A 192 -2.31 -4.86 17.84
N SER A 193 -2.44 -4.50 19.13
CA SER A 193 -2.47 -5.49 20.22
C SER A 193 -3.70 -6.41 20.19
N VAL A 194 -4.83 -5.96 19.65
CA VAL A 194 -6.01 -6.83 19.46
C VAL A 194 -5.73 -7.88 18.39
N TYR A 195 -5.15 -7.48 17.26
CA TYR A 195 -4.81 -8.38 16.17
C TYR A 195 -3.69 -9.36 16.51
N GLU A 196 -2.73 -8.95 17.33
CA GLU A 196 -1.69 -9.85 17.87
C GLU A 196 -2.32 -11.02 18.65
N ARG A 197 -3.23 -10.73 19.59
CA ARG A 197 -3.94 -11.78 20.32
C ARG A 197 -4.79 -12.66 19.41
N ALA A 198 -5.46 -12.07 18.43
CA ALA A 198 -6.25 -12.83 17.47
C ALA A 198 -5.37 -13.78 16.64
N HIS A 199 -4.18 -13.33 16.21
CA HIS A 199 -3.19 -14.17 15.54
C HIS A 199 -2.80 -15.37 16.42
N ASP A 200 -2.40 -15.12 17.67
CA ASP A 200 -1.97 -16.18 18.59
C ASP A 200 -3.09 -17.21 18.85
N ASP A 201 -4.32 -16.75 19.03
CA ASP A 201 -5.48 -17.62 19.24
C ASP A 201 -5.80 -18.47 18.00
N LEU A 202 -5.75 -17.86 16.80
CA LEU A 202 -6.00 -18.56 15.53
C LEU A 202 -4.91 -19.59 15.23
N GLU A 203 -3.64 -19.23 15.41
CA GLU A 203 -2.51 -20.15 15.24
C GLU A 203 -2.61 -21.34 16.20
N LYS A 204 -3.00 -21.09 17.47
CA LYS A 204 -3.24 -22.16 18.43
C LYS A 204 -4.40 -23.07 18.03
N VAL A 205 -5.47 -22.52 17.45
CA VAL A 205 -6.58 -23.33 16.92
C VAL A 205 -6.11 -24.19 15.75
N ALA A 206 -5.39 -23.59 14.81
CA ALA A 206 -4.90 -24.27 13.60
C ALA A 206 -3.89 -25.37 13.92
N LYS A 207 -2.91 -25.12 14.79
CA LYS A 207 -1.81 -26.06 15.05
C LYS A 207 -2.12 -27.11 16.13
N ASP A 208 -2.93 -26.75 17.13
CA ASP A 208 -3.15 -27.63 18.28
C ASP A 208 -4.57 -28.20 18.31
N LYS A 209 -5.58 -27.34 18.28
CA LYS A 209 -6.96 -27.75 18.61
C LYS A 209 -7.63 -28.52 17.47
N LEU A 210 -7.52 -28.03 16.24
CA LEU A 210 -8.14 -28.65 15.08
C LEU A 210 -7.53 -30.02 14.78
N PRO A 211 -6.20 -30.19 14.65
CA PRO A 211 -5.61 -31.50 14.37
C PRO A 211 -5.90 -32.54 15.48
N HIS A 212 -6.05 -32.09 16.73
CA HIS A 212 -6.41 -32.97 17.84
C HIS A 212 -7.89 -33.42 17.78
N SER A 213 -8.79 -32.51 17.42
CA SER A 213 -10.25 -32.73 17.49
C SER A 213 -10.83 -33.31 16.19
N TRP A 214 -10.18 -33.04 15.06
CA TRP A 214 -10.63 -33.42 13.73
C TRP A 214 -9.43 -33.88 12.89
N ARG A 215 -9.34 -35.19 12.66
CA ARG A 215 -8.28 -35.81 11.85
C ARG A 215 -8.73 -36.07 10.42
N GLY A 216 -7.74 -36.20 9.55
CA GLY A 216 -7.92 -36.48 8.13
C GLY A 216 -8.00 -35.19 7.31
N HIS A 217 -8.07 -35.37 5.99
CA HIS A 217 -7.89 -34.30 5.01
C HIS A 217 -8.77 -33.07 5.25
N ALA A 218 -10.06 -33.25 5.58
CA ALA A 218 -10.95 -32.12 5.86
C ALA A 218 -10.54 -31.32 7.12
N GLY A 219 -9.98 -31.98 8.14
CA GLY A 219 -9.45 -31.32 9.32
C GLY A 219 -8.14 -30.57 9.04
N GLU A 220 -7.29 -31.13 8.18
CA GLU A 220 -6.06 -30.49 7.69
C GLU A 220 -6.38 -29.24 6.87
N THR A 221 -7.32 -29.32 5.93
CA THR A 221 -7.80 -28.15 5.15
C THR A 221 -8.41 -27.09 6.05
N ALA A 222 -9.19 -27.48 7.07
CA ALA A 222 -9.75 -26.54 8.02
C ALA A 222 -8.66 -25.85 8.86
N ALA A 223 -7.63 -26.59 9.28
CA ALA A 223 -6.48 -26.03 10.00
C ALA A 223 -5.69 -25.04 9.13
N GLU A 224 -5.47 -25.36 7.85
CA GLU A 224 -4.82 -24.46 6.89
C GLU A 224 -5.63 -23.17 6.71
N ALA A 225 -6.94 -23.26 6.50
CA ALA A 225 -7.81 -22.09 6.39
C ALA A 225 -7.78 -21.20 7.65
N VAL A 226 -7.75 -21.80 8.85
CA VAL A 226 -7.60 -21.04 10.11
C VAL A 226 -6.22 -20.40 10.22
N SER A 227 -5.15 -21.08 9.80
CA SER A 227 -3.81 -20.50 9.78
C SER A 227 -3.71 -19.32 8.80
N THR A 228 -4.41 -19.37 7.66
CA THR A 228 -4.55 -18.22 6.77
C THR A 228 -5.16 -17.01 7.47
N PHE A 229 -6.23 -17.19 8.25
CA PHE A 229 -6.79 -16.11 9.07
C PHE A 229 -5.80 -15.62 10.13
N GLY A 230 -5.01 -16.53 10.71
CA GLY A 230 -3.89 -16.21 11.58
C GLY A 230 -2.88 -15.29 10.87
N GLY A 231 -2.50 -15.62 9.63
CA GLY A 231 -1.66 -14.79 8.77
C GLY A 231 -2.28 -13.41 8.52
N ALA A 232 -3.56 -13.34 8.13
CA ALA A 232 -4.28 -12.09 7.93
C ALA A 232 -4.28 -11.19 9.19
N ALA A 233 -4.49 -11.78 10.37
CA ALA A 233 -4.42 -11.06 11.64
C ALA A 233 -3.00 -10.54 11.92
N ARG A 234 -1.96 -11.32 11.62
CA ARG A 234 -0.55 -10.89 11.72
C ARG A 234 -0.23 -9.71 10.80
N HIS A 235 -0.69 -9.76 9.56
CA HIS A 235 -0.54 -8.65 8.59
C HIS A 235 -1.26 -7.39 9.07
N ALA A 236 -2.49 -7.52 9.58
CA ALA A 236 -3.22 -6.42 10.18
C ALA A 236 -2.48 -5.83 11.41
N HIS A 237 -1.95 -6.67 12.29
CA HIS A 237 -1.09 -6.24 13.40
C HIS A 237 0.11 -5.43 12.90
N GLY A 238 0.82 -5.91 11.87
CA GLY A 238 1.97 -5.22 11.29
C GLY A 238 1.59 -3.86 10.67
N ALA A 239 0.44 -3.79 10.00
CA ALA A 239 -0.12 -2.56 9.44
C ALA A 239 -0.43 -1.53 10.54
N PHE A 240 -1.21 -1.90 11.55
CA PHE A 240 -1.57 -1.01 12.66
C PHE A 240 -0.35 -0.56 13.47
N THR A 241 0.64 -1.44 13.68
CA THR A 241 1.90 -1.09 14.33
C THR A 241 2.67 -0.03 13.52
N THR A 242 2.77 -0.23 12.20
CA THR A 242 3.45 0.70 11.29
C THR A 242 2.74 2.06 11.30
N ALA A 243 1.42 2.07 11.17
CA ALA A 243 0.60 3.28 11.17
C ALA A 243 0.69 4.05 12.50
N GLY A 244 0.60 3.36 13.63
CA GLY A 244 0.73 3.98 14.96
C GLY A 244 2.11 4.61 15.18
N LYS A 245 3.18 3.93 14.72
CA LYS A 245 4.55 4.46 14.77
C LYS A 245 4.74 5.67 13.86
N ALA A 246 4.20 5.62 12.63
CA ALA A 246 4.26 6.73 11.68
C ALA A 246 3.58 8.00 12.25
N LEU A 247 2.38 7.86 12.82
CA LEU A 247 1.67 8.98 13.45
C LEU A 247 2.39 9.51 14.69
N SER A 248 2.97 8.64 15.50
CA SER A 248 3.76 9.07 16.67
C SER A 248 4.99 9.89 16.25
N THR A 249 5.70 9.43 15.23
CA THR A 249 6.85 10.16 14.65
C THR A 249 6.41 11.52 14.08
N TRP A 250 5.31 11.53 13.32
CA TRP A 250 4.71 12.76 12.79
C TRP A 250 4.32 13.75 13.89
N SER A 251 3.65 13.30 14.95
CA SER A 251 3.27 14.15 16.09
C SER A 251 4.48 14.82 16.75
N ASN A 252 5.57 14.07 16.94
CA ASN A 252 6.81 14.61 17.50
C ASN A 252 7.46 15.64 16.57
N ALA A 253 7.49 15.37 15.26
CA ALA A 253 8.01 16.29 14.25
C ALA A 253 7.14 17.56 14.15
N LEU A 254 5.82 17.42 14.19
CA LEU A 254 4.85 18.51 14.24
C LEU A 254 5.08 19.41 15.45
N ALA A 255 5.19 18.82 16.65
CA ALA A 255 5.45 19.57 17.87
C ALA A 255 6.78 20.35 17.80
N LYS A 256 7.82 19.74 17.23
CA LYS A 256 9.14 20.37 17.07
C LYS A 256 9.08 21.53 16.08
N THR A 257 8.49 21.32 14.91
CA THR A 257 8.41 22.33 13.84
C THR A 257 7.51 23.50 14.22
N GLN A 258 6.37 23.26 14.88
CA GLN A 258 5.52 24.33 15.44
C GLN A 258 6.25 25.17 16.47
N ARG A 259 7.04 24.55 17.37
CA ARG A 259 7.89 25.32 18.32
C ARG A 259 8.93 26.17 17.60
N GLN A 260 9.62 25.60 16.61
CA GLN A 260 10.61 26.34 15.81
C GLN A 260 9.97 27.51 15.06
N ASP A 261 8.81 27.31 14.43
CA ASP A 261 8.08 28.38 13.74
C ASP A 261 7.65 29.49 14.70
N ASN A 262 7.12 29.14 15.88
CA ASN A 262 6.71 30.12 16.89
C ASN A 262 7.90 30.95 17.42
N THR A 263 9.05 30.31 17.68
CA THR A 263 10.28 31.02 18.06
C THR A 263 10.74 31.97 16.96
N ALA A 264 10.68 31.53 15.70
CA ALA A 264 11.06 32.33 14.55
C ALA A 264 10.11 33.53 14.32
N MET A 265 8.80 33.35 14.50
CA MET A 265 7.83 34.45 14.48
C MET A 265 8.08 35.48 15.59
N ALA A 266 8.44 35.03 16.80
CA ALA A 266 8.82 35.93 17.88
C ALA A 266 10.06 36.77 17.52
N GLY A 267 11.08 36.14 16.91
CA GLY A 267 12.27 36.84 16.40
C GLY A 267 11.96 37.85 15.31
N LEU A 268 11.06 37.53 14.37
CA LEU A 268 10.60 38.48 13.34
C LEU A 268 9.83 39.65 13.94
N THR A 269 9.00 39.41 14.96
CA THR A 269 8.25 40.45 15.68
C THR A 269 9.20 41.39 16.44
N GLU A 270 10.26 40.83 17.02
CA GLU A 270 11.30 41.60 17.68
C GLU A 270 12.09 42.46 16.67
N ALA A 271 12.51 41.86 15.55
CA ALA A 271 13.15 42.60 14.45
C ALA A 271 12.26 43.75 13.95
N ARG A 272 10.95 43.49 13.82
CA ARG A 272 9.96 44.49 13.42
C ARG A 272 9.90 45.69 14.37
N THR A 273 10.06 45.44 15.68
CA THR A 273 10.05 46.47 16.72
C THR A 273 11.35 47.29 16.73
N ARG A 274 12.48 46.64 16.44
CA ARG A 274 13.82 47.26 16.42
C ARG A 274 14.07 48.19 15.23
N LEU A 275 13.24 48.19 14.18
CA LEU A 275 13.36 49.09 13.02
C LEU A 275 13.42 50.58 13.37
N GLY A 276 12.86 51.00 14.52
CA GLY A 276 12.92 52.39 15.01
C GLY A 276 14.09 52.68 15.96
N GLN A 277 14.85 51.67 16.35
CA GLN A 277 15.83 51.72 17.44
C GLN A 277 17.25 51.38 17.00
N GLU A 278 17.37 50.52 15.98
CA GLU A 278 18.64 50.01 15.48
C GLU A 278 18.89 50.41 14.01
N THR A 279 20.09 50.09 13.53
CA THR A 279 20.45 50.25 12.11
C THR A 279 19.74 49.19 11.26
N ASP A 280 19.46 49.53 10.00
CA ASP A 280 18.76 48.63 9.08
C ASP A 280 19.50 47.31 8.89
N ASP A 281 20.83 47.32 8.89
CA ASP A 281 21.64 46.12 8.69
C ASP A 281 21.48 45.12 9.84
N LYS A 282 21.49 45.58 11.10
CA LYS A 282 21.28 44.71 12.28
C LYS A 282 19.89 44.12 12.29
N VAL A 283 18.88 44.93 11.98
CA VAL A 283 17.49 44.47 11.90
C VAL A 283 17.31 43.48 10.75
N ARG A 284 17.95 43.73 9.60
CA ARG A 284 17.92 42.86 8.43
C ARG A 284 18.51 41.49 8.72
N GLU A 285 19.67 41.43 9.39
CA GLU A 285 20.30 40.17 9.78
C GLU A 285 19.36 39.32 10.65
N HIS A 286 18.83 39.90 11.72
CA HIS A 286 17.86 39.23 12.59
C HIS A 286 16.58 38.79 11.86
N ALA A 287 16.05 39.64 10.97
CA ALA A 287 14.87 39.32 10.18
C ALA A 287 15.12 38.15 9.21
N ILE A 288 16.27 38.16 8.52
CA ILE A 288 16.69 37.09 7.61
C ILE A 288 16.80 35.76 8.36
N ASP A 289 17.41 35.75 9.54
CA ASP A 289 17.55 34.53 10.35
C ASP A 289 16.20 34.00 10.82
N GLY A 290 15.30 34.89 11.30
CA GLY A 290 13.93 34.52 11.62
C GLY A 290 13.19 33.93 10.42
N CYS A 291 13.29 34.54 9.24
CA CYS A 291 12.65 34.06 8.03
C CYS A 291 13.21 32.70 7.57
N ARG A 292 14.55 32.52 7.61
CA ARG A 292 15.21 31.24 7.32
C ARG A 292 14.76 30.14 8.28
N ALA A 293 14.61 30.45 9.56
CA ALA A 293 14.12 29.50 10.55
C ALA A 293 12.67 29.06 10.26
N ARG A 294 11.78 29.99 9.85
CA ARG A 294 10.41 29.64 9.40
C ARG A 294 10.41 28.76 8.16
N ILE A 295 11.29 29.04 7.19
CA ILE A 295 11.47 28.21 5.98
C ILE A 295 11.91 26.80 6.36
N ALA A 296 12.95 26.67 7.20
CA ALA A 296 13.46 25.38 7.64
C ALA A 296 12.43 24.56 8.43
N ALA A 297 11.65 25.22 9.30
CA ALA A 297 10.55 24.59 10.02
C ALA A 297 9.45 24.08 9.08
N THR A 298 9.12 24.87 8.04
CA THR A 298 8.12 24.51 7.02
C THR A 298 8.58 23.32 6.18
N LYS A 299 9.82 23.33 5.66
CA LYS A 299 10.37 22.17 4.94
C LYS A 299 10.37 20.90 5.80
N SER A 300 10.80 21.01 7.05
CA SER A 300 10.80 19.87 7.99
C SER A 300 9.40 19.34 8.29
N TYR A 301 8.41 20.23 8.37
CA TYR A 301 7.00 19.86 8.52
C TYR A 301 6.51 19.09 7.28
N GLU A 302 6.72 19.64 6.08
CA GLU A 302 6.24 19.00 4.84
C GLU A 302 6.88 17.63 4.64
N THR A 303 8.20 17.51 4.84
CA THR A 303 8.89 16.21 4.77
C THR A 303 8.29 15.19 5.73
N ALA A 304 8.11 15.53 7.00
CA ALA A 304 7.56 14.60 7.97
C ALA A 304 6.10 14.23 7.64
N ALA A 305 5.34 15.12 7.00
CA ALA A 305 3.94 14.90 6.64
C ALA A 305 3.86 13.85 5.54
N THR A 306 4.65 14.06 4.49
CA THR A 306 4.75 13.18 3.34
C THR A 306 5.28 11.81 3.73
N THR A 307 6.29 11.74 4.61
CA THR A 307 6.76 10.46 5.17
C THR A 307 5.66 9.75 5.95
N CYS A 308 4.88 10.47 6.78
CA CYS A 308 3.77 9.87 7.52
C CYS A 308 2.70 9.31 6.56
N ALA A 309 2.32 10.08 5.54
CA ALA A 309 1.36 9.66 4.52
C ALA A 309 1.83 8.40 3.78
N SER A 310 3.07 8.40 3.27
CA SER A 310 3.69 7.23 2.62
C SER A 310 3.62 5.97 3.49
N LEU A 311 3.98 6.10 4.78
CA LEU A 311 3.94 4.98 5.71
C LEU A 311 2.51 4.51 6.03
N LEU A 312 1.53 5.42 6.06
CA LEU A 312 0.12 5.07 6.23
C LEU A 312 -0.43 4.35 5.00
N ASP A 313 -0.08 4.81 3.80
CA ASP A 313 -0.45 4.16 2.55
C ASP A 313 0.17 2.76 2.48
N ALA A 314 1.47 2.62 2.77
CA ALA A 314 2.14 1.33 2.84
C ALA A 314 1.50 0.40 3.88
N ALA A 315 1.08 0.92 5.05
CA ALA A 315 0.35 0.14 6.04
C ALA A 315 -1.02 -0.30 5.52
N ALA A 316 -1.76 0.57 4.82
CA ALA A 316 -3.04 0.23 4.22
C ALA A 316 -2.91 -0.83 3.11
N GLN A 317 -1.83 -0.79 2.33
CA GLN A 317 -1.52 -1.81 1.31
C GLN A 317 -1.21 -3.18 1.91
N ARG A 318 -0.84 -3.29 3.19
CA ARG A 318 -0.70 -4.60 3.88
C ARG A 318 -2.06 -5.20 4.27
N ALA A 319 -3.10 -4.38 4.42
CA ALA A 319 -4.48 -4.83 4.66
C ALA A 319 -5.20 -5.13 3.33
N ARG A 320 -4.62 -6.02 2.51
CA ARG A 320 -4.95 -6.19 1.09
C ARG A 320 -6.06 -7.19 0.73
N ALA A 321 -6.61 -7.92 1.70
CA ALA A 321 -7.76 -8.81 1.41
C ALA A 321 -8.94 -8.07 0.77
N ARG A 322 -9.14 -6.79 1.13
CA ARG A 322 -10.16 -5.94 0.51
C ARG A 322 -9.90 -5.61 -0.96
N MET A 323 -8.67 -5.78 -1.46
CA MET A 323 -8.35 -5.56 -2.88
C MET A 323 -8.91 -6.69 -3.76
N VAL A 324 -9.36 -7.79 -3.14
CA VAL A 324 -10.05 -8.86 -3.83
C VAL A 324 -11.55 -8.54 -3.90
N GLU A 325 -11.92 -7.77 -4.92
CA GLU A 325 -13.31 -7.37 -5.19
C GLU A 325 -13.80 -8.01 -6.49
N ALA A 326 -14.36 -9.22 -6.39
CA ALA A 326 -14.96 -9.89 -7.53
C ALA A 326 -16.25 -10.64 -7.13
N PRO A 327 -17.28 -10.68 -8.01
CA PRO A 327 -18.50 -11.42 -7.76
C PRO A 327 -18.18 -12.90 -7.49
N GLY A 328 -18.76 -13.47 -6.43
CA GLY A 328 -18.64 -14.90 -6.11
C GLY A 328 -17.47 -15.28 -5.21
N ILE A 329 -16.53 -14.35 -4.94
CA ILE A 329 -15.42 -14.59 -4.02
C ILE A 329 -15.88 -14.39 -2.58
N SER A 330 -15.67 -15.41 -1.73
CA SER A 330 -15.99 -15.30 -0.30
C SER A 330 -14.91 -14.49 0.42
N PRO A 331 -15.22 -13.87 1.58
CA PRO A 331 -14.19 -13.21 2.39
C PRO A 331 -13.04 -14.13 2.82
N VAL A 332 -13.30 -15.44 2.93
CA VAL A 332 -12.28 -16.45 3.24
C VAL A 332 -11.32 -16.58 2.06
N ASP A 333 -11.85 -16.77 0.86
CA ASP A 333 -11.04 -16.93 -0.36
C ASP A 333 -10.25 -15.66 -0.67
N ALA A 334 -10.86 -14.48 -0.48
CA ALA A 334 -10.20 -13.20 -0.59
C ALA A 334 -8.99 -13.08 0.37
N ALA A 335 -9.16 -13.48 1.62
CA ALA A 335 -8.06 -13.49 2.59
C ALA A 335 -7.00 -14.53 2.25
N THR A 336 -7.39 -15.73 1.80
CA THR A 336 -6.46 -16.77 1.35
C THR A 336 -5.60 -16.29 0.20
N LEU A 337 -6.21 -15.79 -0.87
CA LEU A 337 -5.47 -15.26 -2.03
C LEU A 337 -4.57 -14.10 -1.63
N ALA A 338 -5.06 -13.20 -0.78
CA ALA A 338 -4.34 -12.02 -0.35
C ALA A 338 -3.18 -12.30 0.63
N TYR A 339 -3.04 -13.49 1.20
CA TYR A 339 -1.99 -13.79 2.19
C TYR A 339 -1.29 -15.13 1.94
N THR A 340 -1.50 -15.71 0.77
CA THR A 340 -0.75 -16.87 0.31
C THR A 340 0.64 -16.41 -0.14
N GLY A 341 1.66 -16.97 0.50
CA GLY A 341 3.05 -16.79 0.13
C GLY A 341 3.65 -18.04 -0.53
N GLN A 342 4.84 -17.83 -1.06
CA GLN A 342 5.58 -18.82 -1.85
C GLN A 342 5.87 -20.11 -1.05
N ALA A 343 6.15 -20.01 0.25
CA ALA A 343 6.47 -21.13 1.14
C ALA A 343 5.31 -21.57 2.06
N GLY A 344 4.10 -21.03 1.88
CA GLY A 344 2.98 -21.20 2.82
C GLY A 344 2.26 -19.88 3.09
N ALA A 345 1.54 -19.77 4.21
CA ALA A 345 1.02 -18.48 4.64
C ALA A 345 2.20 -17.50 4.85
N ALA A 346 2.17 -16.36 4.16
CA ALA A 346 3.30 -15.43 4.16
C ALA A 346 3.48 -14.82 5.55
N SER A 347 4.69 -14.90 6.09
CA SER A 347 5.03 -14.29 7.38
C SER A 347 5.40 -12.81 7.25
N ASN A 348 5.78 -12.40 6.04
CA ASN A 348 6.20 -11.06 5.64
C ASN A 348 5.55 -10.71 4.29
N PRO A 349 5.08 -9.47 4.06
CA PRO A 349 4.52 -9.05 2.77
C PRO A 349 5.39 -9.26 1.53
N SER A 350 6.71 -9.37 1.68
CA SER A 350 7.63 -9.71 0.59
C SER A 350 7.50 -11.16 0.12
N ASP A 351 6.97 -12.05 0.95
CA ASP A 351 6.89 -13.49 0.65
C ASP A 351 5.57 -13.84 -0.05
N ASP A 352 4.68 -12.87 -0.21
CA ASP A 352 3.37 -13.01 -0.80
C ASP A 352 3.45 -13.21 -2.32
N ILE A 353 2.67 -14.16 -2.87
CA ILE A 353 2.64 -14.40 -4.33
C ILE A 353 2.02 -13.21 -5.07
N LEU A 354 0.81 -12.79 -4.67
CA LEU A 354 0.17 -11.62 -5.28
C LEU A 354 0.55 -10.34 -4.53
N THR A 355 0.95 -9.31 -5.27
CA THR A 355 1.07 -7.94 -4.75
C THR A 355 -0.31 -7.26 -4.64
N PRO A 356 -0.45 -6.14 -3.90
CA PRO A 356 -1.71 -5.39 -3.84
C PRO A 356 -2.24 -4.96 -5.22
N THR A 357 -1.35 -4.50 -6.10
CA THR A 357 -1.70 -4.15 -7.49
C THR A 357 -2.14 -5.39 -8.27
N ALA A 358 -1.48 -6.54 -8.09
CA ALA A 358 -1.89 -7.77 -8.75
C ALA A 358 -3.29 -8.23 -8.31
N LEU A 359 -3.60 -8.18 -7.00
CA LEU A 359 -4.93 -8.50 -6.47
C LEU A 359 -6.04 -7.64 -7.08
N ALA A 360 -5.82 -6.31 -7.12
CA ALA A 360 -6.79 -5.37 -7.68
C ALA A 360 -7.01 -5.63 -9.18
N ARG A 361 -5.93 -5.86 -9.94
CA ARG A 361 -5.99 -6.13 -11.38
C ARG A 361 -6.68 -7.46 -11.69
N ALA A 362 -6.33 -8.53 -10.97
CA ALA A 362 -6.99 -9.82 -11.14
C ALA A 362 -8.50 -9.72 -10.86
N SER A 363 -8.87 -8.99 -9.81
CA SER A 363 -10.28 -8.74 -9.45
C SER A 363 -11.04 -7.98 -10.53
N GLN A 364 -10.45 -6.92 -11.08
CA GLN A 364 -11.02 -6.17 -12.20
C GLN A 364 -11.19 -7.06 -13.44
N ARG A 365 -10.18 -7.87 -13.79
CA ARG A 365 -10.24 -8.76 -14.95
C ARG A 365 -11.27 -9.87 -14.76
N LEU A 366 -11.35 -10.48 -13.59
CA LEU A 366 -12.38 -11.49 -13.28
C LEU A 366 -13.79 -10.90 -13.37
N SER A 367 -13.97 -9.66 -12.88
CA SER A 367 -15.22 -8.92 -12.97
C SER A 367 -15.61 -8.55 -14.41
N ALA A 368 -14.61 -8.36 -15.29
CA ALA A 368 -14.83 -8.07 -16.71
C ALA A 368 -15.06 -9.33 -17.57
N MET A 369 -14.78 -10.53 -17.07
CA MET A 369 -15.05 -11.78 -17.79
C MET A 369 -16.54 -12.01 -18.03
N SER A 370 -16.86 -12.71 -19.12
CA SER A 370 -18.18 -13.31 -19.33
C SER A 370 -18.53 -14.28 -18.19
N SER A 371 -19.81 -14.59 -17.99
CA SER A 371 -20.23 -15.57 -16.97
C SER A 371 -19.57 -16.94 -17.19
N ASP A 372 -19.43 -17.33 -18.45
CA ASP A 372 -18.90 -18.64 -18.84
C ASP A 372 -17.39 -18.71 -18.61
N ASP A 373 -16.65 -17.67 -19.03
CA ASP A 373 -15.20 -17.61 -18.79
C ASP A 373 -14.88 -17.47 -17.30
N ARG A 374 -15.68 -16.69 -16.57
CA ARG A 374 -15.56 -16.59 -15.11
C ARG A 374 -15.75 -17.95 -14.46
N SER A 375 -16.83 -18.66 -14.79
CA SER A 375 -17.09 -19.99 -14.22
C SER A 375 -15.97 -20.99 -14.56
N ARG A 376 -15.37 -20.88 -15.74
CA ARG A 376 -14.22 -21.70 -16.14
C ARG A 376 -12.95 -21.34 -15.34
N PHE A 377 -12.67 -20.06 -15.14
CA PHE A 377 -11.55 -19.62 -14.30
C PHE A 377 -11.74 -20.04 -12.84
N GLU A 378 -12.92 -19.80 -12.26
CA GLU A 378 -13.29 -20.24 -10.91
C GLU A 378 -13.16 -21.76 -10.75
N LYS A 379 -13.45 -22.51 -11.81
CA LYS A 379 -13.22 -23.95 -11.83
C LYS A 379 -11.73 -24.31 -11.75
N LEU A 380 -10.85 -23.66 -12.51
CA LEU A 380 -9.40 -23.87 -12.40
C LEU A 380 -8.93 -23.61 -10.97
N VAL A 381 -9.32 -22.46 -10.40
CA VAL A 381 -8.97 -22.09 -9.02
C VAL A 381 -9.52 -23.08 -7.99
N SER A 382 -10.74 -23.58 -8.19
CA SER A 382 -11.36 -24.57 -7.29
C SER A 382 -10.79 -25.98 -7.44
N ASP A 383 -10.20 -26.31 -8.60
CA ASP A 383 -9.60 -27.61 -8.87
C ASP A 383 -8.10 -27.63 -8.49
N ALA A 384 -7.49 -26.45 -8.25
CA ALA A 384 -6.10 -26.32 -7.80
C ALA A 384 -5.82 -27.19 -6.57
N GLU A 385 -4.66 -27.84 -6.56
CA GLU A 385 -4.24 -28.75 -5.50
C GLU A 385 -3.77 -28.02 -4.24
N SER A 386 -3.39 -26.74 -4.35
CA SER A 386 -2.97 -25.92 -3.21
C SER A 386 -3.38 -24.44 -3.31
N PRO A 387 -3.39 -23.70 -2.19
CA PRO A 387 -3.55 -22.25 -2.22
C PRO A 387 -2.51 -21.52 -3.07
N GLN A 388 -1.27 -22.04 -3.14
CA GLN A 388 -0.19 -21.47 -3.95
C GLN A 388 -0.51 -21.58 -5.44
N GLU A 389 -0.92 -22.75 -5.92
CA GLU A 389 -1.33 -22.93 -7.31
C GLU A 389 -2.49 -21.99 -7.66
N ALA A 390 -3.52 -21.92 -6.82
CA ALA A 390 -4.62 -20.97 -6.98
C ALA A 390 -4.11 -19.52 -7.06
N ALA A 391 -3.17 -19.12 -6.21
CA ALA A 391 -2.57 -17.78 -6.23
C ALA A 391 -1.82 -17.50 -7.54
N TYR A 392 -1.06 -18.46 -8.08
CA TYR A 392 -0.38 -18.29 -9.37
C TYR A 392 -1.34 -18.16 -10.54
N LEU A 393 -2.49 -18.84 -10.52
CA LEU A 393 -3.54 -18.64 -11.53
C LEU A 393 -4.12 -17.23 -11.47
N TRP A 394 -4.30 -16.67 -10.27
CA TRP A 394 -4.71 -15.28 -10.08
C TRP A 394 -3.63 -14.28 -10.50
N GLU A 395 -2.36 -14.58 -10.27
CA GLU A 395 -1.25 -13.73 -10.69
C GLU A 395 -1.09 -13.73 -12.21
N ALA A 396 -1.24 -14.89 -12.86
CA ALA A 396 -1.33 -15.00 -14.32
C ALA A 396 -2.50 -14.15 -14.88
N LEU A 397 -3.66 -14.18 -14.21
CA LEU A 397 -4.76 -13.29 -14.55
C LEU A 397 -4.38 -11.81 -14.39
N ALA A 398 -3.73 -11.44 -13.29
CA ALA A 398 -3.27 -10.07 -13.04
C ALA A 398 -2.27 -9.57 -14.09
N ALA A 399 -1.33 -10.42 -14.52
CA ALA A 399 -0.34 -10.16 -15.57
C ALA A 399 -0.98 -10.03 -16.97
N GLY A 400 -2.26 -10.38 -17.09
CA GLY A 400 -3.10 -10.08 -18.24
C GLY A 400 -3.20 -11.16 -19.30
N TYR A 401 -2.83 -12.39 -18.95
CA TYR A 401 -2.99 -13.55 -19.82
C TYR A 401 -4.47 -13.86 -20.09
N SER A 402 -4.75 -14.43 -21.27
CA SER A 402 -6.09 -14.88 -21.62
C SER A 402 -6.48 -16.13 -20.83
N LEU A 403 -7.78 -16.42 -20.72
CA LEU A 403 -8.23 -17.66 -20.05
C LEU A 403 -7.66 -18.92 -20.72
N SER A 404 -7.47 -18.91 -22.05
CA SER A 404 -6.82 -20.03 -22.76
C SER A 404 -5.37 -20.20 -22.35
N ASP A 405 -4.63 -19.10 -22.21
CA ASP A 405 -3.23 -19.14 -21.75
C ASP A 405 -3.16 -19.61 -20.30
N ILE A 406 -4.03 -19.08 -19.42
CA ILE A 406 -4.11 -19.52 -18.02
C ILE A 406 -4.45 -21.01 -17.94
N THR A 407 -5.36 -21.51 -18.77
CA THR A 407 -5.67 -22.96 -18.83
C THR A 407 -4.47 -23.78 -19.32
N ALA A 408 -3.66 -23.24 -20.24
CA ALA A 408 -2.46 -23.92 -20.70
C ALA A 408 -1.34 -23.89 -19.65
N PHE A 409 -1.24 -22.80 -18.90
CA PHE A 409 -0.33 -22.62 -17.79
C PHE A 409 -0.68 -23.56 -16.61
N ASP A 410 -1.95 -23.60 -16.22
CA ASP A 410 -2.51 -24.54 -15.23
C ASP A 410 -2.07 -25.98 -15.51
N LYS A 411 -2.25 -26.46 -16.74
CA LYS A 411 -1.80 -27.80 -17.16
C LYS A 411 -0.30 -28.07 -16.98
N GLN A 412 0.55 -27.04 -16.95
CA GLN A 412 1.98 -27.22 -16.71
C GLN A 412 2.32 -27.29 -15.23
N ILE A 413 1.53 -26.63 -14.38
CA ILE A 413 1.82 -26.51 -12.95
C ILE A 413 0.98 -27.46 -12.08
N HIS A 414 -0.14 -27.97 -12.59
CA HIS A 414 -1.13 -28.73 -11.83
C HIS A 414 -0.57 -30.00 -11.20
N ASP A 415 0.22 -30.79 -11.96
CA ASP A 415 0.91 -31.99 -11.45
C ASP A 415 1.96 -31.65 -10.35
N HIS A 416 2.24 -30.36 -10.16
CA HIS A 416 3.14 -29.81 -9.16
C HIS A 416 2.41 -28.92 -8.14
N GLY A 417 1.07 -28.86 -8.17
CA GLY A 417 0.27 -27.99 -7.33
C GLY A 417 0.51 -28.22 -5.83
N ASN A 418 0.69 -29.47 -5.43
CA ASN A 418 1.08 -29.85 -4.07
C ASN A 418 2.58 -29.68 -3.75
N ASN A 419 3.43 -29.41 -4.74
CA ASN A 419 4.88 -29.27 -4.58
C ASN A 419 5.29 -27.79 -4.51
N ARG A 420 5.13 -27.20 -3.32
CA ARG A 420 5.47 -25.79 -3.06
C ARG A 420 6.88 -25.39 -3.49
N TYR A 421 7.86 -26.28 -3.29
CA TYR A 421 9.24 -26.02 -3.71
C TYR A 421 9.38 -25.94 -5.22
N TRP A 422 8.68 -26.81 -5.96
CA TRP A 422 8.69 -26.76 -7.42
C TRP A 422 8.03 -25.49 -7.93
N LEU A 423 6.84 -25.13 -7.41
CA LEU A 423 6.14 -23.90 -7.79
C LEU A 423 7.02 -22.68 -7.56
N TRP A 424 7.56 -22.56 -6.35
CA TRP A 424 8.48 -21.47 -5.99
C TRP A 424 9.68 -21.38 -6.93
N LYS A 425 10.40 -22.48 -7.15
CA LYS A 425 11.62 -22.53 -7.98
C LYS A 425 11.39 -22.12 -9.45
N HIS A 426 10.19 -22.37 -9.99
CA HIS A 426 9.91 -22.20 -11.42
C HIS A 426 9.04 -20.99 -11.76
N LEU A 427 8.36 -20.39 -10.76
CA LEU A 427 7.34 -19.35 -10.99
C LEU A 427 7.69 -17.99 -10.37
N HIS A 428 8.73 -17.89 -9.56
CA HIS A 428 9.27 -16.60 -9.12
C HIS A 428 10.79 -16.54 -9.23
N VAL A 429 11.32 -15.32 -9.22
CA VAL A 429 12.75 -15.12 -9.09
C VAL A 429 13.07 -15.24 -7.62
N ASP A 430 13.83 -16.26 -7.23
CA ASP A 430 14.23 -16.51 -5.83
C ASP A 430 14.56 -15.21 -5.05
N ASP A 431 13.68 -14.80 -4.13
CA ASP A 431 14.00 -13.94 -2.98
C ASP A 431 14.03 -14.76 -1.69
N VAL A 432 14.60 -15.97 -1.77
CA VAL A 432 15.13 -16.62 -0.58
C VAL A 432 16.61 -16.35 -0.63
N ALA A 433 17.02 -15.28 0.06
CA ALA A 433 18.33 -15.23 0.66
C ALA A 433 18.62 -16.63 1.23
N ASP A 434 19.41 -17.42 0.52
CA ASP A 434 20.32 -18.29 1.22
C ASP A 434 21.03 -17.31 2.16
N ASN A 435 20.79 -17.45 3.47
CA ASN A 435 21.40 -16.62 4.50
C ASN A 435 22.93 -16.74 4.52
N ARG A 436 23.55 -17.29 3.46
CA ARG A 436 24.80 -16.79 2.92
C ARG A 436 24.68 -15.30 2.63
N ARG A 437 24.71 -14.52 3.72
CA ARG A 437 25.43 -13.26 3.74
C ARG A 437 26.76 -13.54 3.08
N VAL A 438 26.93 -13.03 1.87
CA VAL A 438 28.28 -12.83 1.35
C VAL A 438 28.98 -11.91 2.36
N ARG A 439 30.29 -12.04 2.52
CA ARG A 439 31.08 -11.49 3.64
C ARG A 439 30.92 -9.98 3.88
N ASP A 440 30.25 -9.27 2.99
CA ASP A 440 29.96 -7.83 2.95
C ASP A 440 28.50 -7.42 3.24
N GLY A 441 27.61 -8.37 3.57
CA GLY A 441 26.21 -8.07 3.92
C GLY A 441 25.22 -8.10 2.75
N ARG A 442 25.66 -8.51 1.56
CA ARG A 442 24.80 -8.76 0.39
C ARG A 442 24.06 -10.09 0.49
N HIS A 443 22.88 -10.15 -0.12
CA HIS A 443 22.10 -11.37 -0.28
C HIS A 443 22.21 -11.85 -1.73
N GLY A 444 22.86 -13.00 -1.92
CA GLY A 444 22.92 -13.66 -3.23
C GLY A 444 21.58 -14.30 -3.57
N LEU A 445 21.18 -14.25 -4.83
CA LEU A 445 20.01 -15.01 -5.29
C LEU A 445 20.33 -16.52 -5.31
N GLY A 446 19.31 -17.36 -5.07
CA GLY A 446 19.42 -18.82 -4.94
C GLY A 446 19.93 -19.55 -6.19
N TYR A 447 19.87 -18.90 -7.36
CA TYR A 447 20.69 -19.26 -8.51
C TYR A 447 22.15 -18.91 -8.20
N THR A 448 22.86 -19.88 -7.63
CA THR A 448 24.16 -19.70 -6.98
C THR A 448 25.04 -18.62 -7.64
N PRO A 449 25.61 -17.68 -6.86
CA PRO A 449 26.52 -16.65 -7.36
C PRO A 449 27.63 -17.23 -8.21
N ASP A 450 28.12 -18.44 -7.90
CA ASP A 450 29.18 -19.09 -8.66
C ASP A 450 28.70 -19.50 -10.06
N GLN A 451 27.43 -19.88 -10.25
CA GLN A 451 26.89 -20.26 -11.57
C GLN A 451 26.39 -19.07 -12.38
N VAL A 452 25.91 -17.97 -11.77
CA VAL A 452 25.57 -16.74 -12.51
C VAL A 452 26.83 -15.89 -12.77
N ALA A 453 27.84 -15.96 -11.90
CA ALA A 453 29.13 -15.30 -12.09
C ALA A 453 30.10 -16.10 -12.99
N GLU A 454 30.16 -17.44 -12.90
CA GLU A 454 30.93 -18.27 -13.87
C GLU A 454 30.22 -18.38 -15.21
N ALA A 455 28.89 -18.37 -15.23
CA ALA A 455 28.15 -18.16 -16.46
C ALA A 455 28.12 -16.69 -16.83
N VAL A 456 29.29 -16.02 -16.78
CA VAL A 456 29.58 -14.70 -17.34
C VAL A 456 28.29 -13.93 -17.55
N THR A 457 27.78 -13.35 -16.45
CA THR A 457 26.96 -12.14 -16.43
C THR A 457 27.08 -11.48 -17.78
N TYR A 458 25.97 -11.34 -18.53
CA TYR A 458 25.81 -10.46 -19.69
C TYR A 458 27.15 -9.95 -20.16
N THR A 459 27.81 -10.41 -21.23
CA THR A 459 29.04 -9.75 -21.66
C THR A 459 28.75 -8.23 -21.68
N GLN A 460 29.27 -7.52 -20.66
CA GLN A 460 28.88 -6.15 -20.28
C GLN A 460 29.77 -5.19 -21.07
N ASP A 461 30.20 -5.63 -22.24
CA ASP A 461 31.04 -4.96 -23.21
C ASP A 461 30.19 -4.12 -24.19
N ARG A 462 28.87 -4.03 -23.96
CA ARG A 462 27.91 -3.28 -24.80
C ARG A 462 26.90 -2.44 -24.04
N GLU A 463 27.29 -1.76 -22.96
CA GLU A 463 26.46 -0.68 -22.36
C GLU A 463 25.09 -1.18 -21.79
N ASN A 464 24.90 -2.48 -21.58
CA ASN A 464 23.59 -3.15 -21.48
C ASN A 464 23.10 -3.44 -20.04
N CYS A 465 23.84 -3.01 -19.01
CA CYS A 465 23.49 -3.32 -17.61
C CYS A 465 22.20 -2.63 -17.13
N THR A 466 21.70 -1.65 -17.90
CA THR A 466 20.57 -0.81 -17.50
C THR A 466 19.23 -1.57 -17.49
N SER A 467 19.05 -2.59 -18.31
CA SER A 467 17.73 -3.21 -18.56
C SER A 467 17.51 -4.57 -17.89
N ALA A 468 18.57 -5.22 -17.42
CA ALA A 468 18.49 -6.57 -16.83
C ALA A 468 17.67 -6.60 -15.52
N SER A 469 17.80 -5.58 -14.66
CA SER A 469 16.99 -5.49 -13.44
C SER A 469 15.50 -5.35 -13.69
N THR A 470 15.12 -4.66 -14.78
CA THR A 470 13.71 -4.52 -15.16
C THR A 470 13.14 -5.82 -15.70
N VAL A 471 13.93 -6.59 -16.47
CA VAL A 471 13.52 -7.94 -16.92
C VAL A 471 13.29 -8.84 -15.71
N VAL A 472 14.18 -8.83 -14.73
CA VAL A 472 14.03 -9.64 -13.51
C VAL A 472 12.81 -9.22 -12.70
N ALA A 473 12.59 -7.92 -12.52
CA ALA A 473 11.40 -7.40 -11.86
C ALA A 473 10.10 -7.75 -12.59
N ARG A 474 10.13 -7.90 -13.93
CA ARG A 474 9.02 -8.45 -14.70
C ARG A 474 8.83 -9.93 -14.38
N LEU A 475 9.88 -10.74 -14.47
CA LEU A 475 9.80 -12.18 -14.23
C LEU A 475 9.25 -12.51 -12.84
N ASP A 476 9.62 -11.74 -11.83
CA ASP A 476 9.15 -11.95 -10.46
C ASP A 476 7.62 -11.74 -10.30
N ALA A 477 7.02 -10.89 -11.13
CA ALA A 477 5.58 -10.58 -11.11
C ALA A 477 4.78 -11.24 -12.26
N ASP A 478 5.42 -12.12 -13.05
CA ASP A 478 4.81 -12.81 -14.19
C ASP A 478 5.14 -14.31 -14.16
N PRO A 479 4.33 -15.12 -13.47
CA PRO A 479 4.64 -16.53 -13.27
C PRO A 479 4.58 -17.34 -14.57
N VAL A 480 3.84 -16.84 -15.57
CA VAL A 480 3.69 -17.50 -16.86
C VAL A 480 4.95 -17.31 -17.70
N LEU A 481 5.47 -16.08 -17.77
CA LEU A 481 6.75 -15.80 -18.42
C LEU A 481 7.91 -16.44 -17.66
N MET A 482 7.86 -16.41 -16.32
CA MET A 482 8.90 -17.04 -15.49
C MET A 482 8.97 -18.54 -15.74
N LEU A 483 7.84 -19.24 -15.81
CA LEU A 483 7.81 -20.64 -16.23
C LEU A 483 8.45 -20.84 -17.62
N GLY A 484 8.12 -19.96 -18.56
CA GLY A 484 8.68 -19.96 -19.91
C GLY A 484 10.20 -19.77 -19.94
N VAL A 485 10.76 -18.98 -19.03
CA VAL A 485 12.21 -18.77 -18.90
C VAL A 485 12.88 -19.92 -18.15
N THR A 486 12.27 -20.45 -17.09
CA THR A 486 12.86 -21.53 -16.29
C THR A 486 12.84 -22.86 -17.03
N THR A 487 11.74 -23.20 -17.68
CA THR A 487 11.53 -24.53 -18.28
C THR A 487 11.54 -24.51 -19.81
N GLY A 488 11.29 -23.37 -20.45
CA GLY A 488 11.06 -23.32 -21.90
C GLY A 488 9.73 -23.93 -22.34
N THR A 489 8.76 -24.09 -21.43
CA THR A 489 7.41 -24.60 -21.73
C THR A 489 6.33 -23.57 -21.38
N GLY A 490 5.07 -23.93 -21.64
CA GLY A 490 3.92 -23.07 -21.34
C GLY A 490 3.60 -22.03 -22.42
N PRO A 491 2.58 -21.20 -22.18
CA PRO A 491 2.08 -20.25 -23.19
C PRO A 491 3.05 -19.09 -23.46
N ALA A 492 3.95 -18.75 -22.53
CA ALA A 492 5.01 -17.77 -22.71
C ALA A 492 6.40 -18.41 -22.87
N ALA A 493 6.46 -19.63 -23.42
CA ALA A 493 7.71 -20.38 -23.61
C ALA A 493 8.78 -19.56 -24.33
N VAL A 494 9.98 -19.49 -23.74
CA VAL A 494 11.13 -18.80 -24.35
C VAL A 494 12.01 -19.81 -25.07
N SER A 495 12.20 -19.58 -26.37
CA SER A 495 13.02 -20.46 -27.23
C SER A 495 14.50 -20.44 -26.83
N GLY A 496 15.24 -21.50 -27.18
CA GLY A 496 16.66 -21.65 -26.84
C GLY A 496 16.99 -23.10 -26.51
N ALA A 497 17.30 -23.36 -25.24
CA ALA A 497 17.51 -24.72 -24.74
C ALA A 497 16.24 -25.58 -24.89
N LYS A 498 16.43 -26.91 -24.90
CA LYS A 498 15.35 -27.89 -25.06
C LYS A 498 14.22 -27.63 -24.05
N ALA A 499 12.97 -27.70 -24.49
CA ALA A 499 11.80 -27.62 -23.60
C ALA A 499 11.90 -28.66 -22.47
N GLY A 500 11.71 -28.23 -21.23
CA GLY A 500 11.89 -29.02 -20.01
C GLY A 500 13.31 -29.06 -19.45
N ASP A 501 14.30 -28.43 -20.12
CA ASP A 501 15.64 -28.23 -19.57
C ASP A 501 15.62 -27.04 -18.61
N ASP A 502 15.63 -27.33 -17.30
CA ASP A 502 15.66 -26.34 -16.20
C ASP A 502 17.08 -26.07 -15.66
N SER A 503 18.11 -26.45 -16.42
CA SER A 503 19.50 -26.22 -16.01
C SER A 503 19.82 -24.72 -15.90
N PRO A 504 20.74 -24.31 -15.01
CA PRO A 504 21.16 -22.91 -14.88
C PRO A 504 21.59 -22.27 -16.20
N LYS A 505 22.24 -23.05 -17.08
CA LYS A 505 22.62 -22.61 -18.42
C LYS A 505 21.40 -22.34 -19.31
N ALA A 506 20.41 -23.24 -19.31
CA ALA A 506 19.19 -23.09 -20.09
C ALA A 506 18.37 -21.87 -19.65
N PHE A 507 18.21 -21.70 -18.33
CA PHE A 507 17.60 -20.50 -17.74
C PHE A 507 18.32 -19.23 -18.19
N ARG A 508 19.65 -19.17 -18.05
CA ARG A 508 20.46 -18.02 -18.49
C ARG A 508 20.27 -17.70 -19.97
N ASP A 509 20.34 -18.70 -20.83
CA ASP A 509 20.22 -18.51 -22.29
C ASP A 509 18.85 -17.93 -22.66
N ARG A 510 17.78 -18.35 -21.97
CA ARG A 510 16.43 -17.81 -22.16
C ARG A 510 16.27 -16.41 -21.55
N LEU A 511 16.84 -16.15 -20.38
CA LEU A 511 16.85 -14.83 -19.76
C LEU A 511 17.53 -13.78 -20.67
N VAL A 512 18.69 -14.13 -21.24
CA VAL A 512 19.40 -13.29 -22.23
C VAL A 512 18.56 -13.05 -23.47
N ARG A 513 17.77 -14.04 -23.90
CA ARG A 513 16.84 -13.87 -25.02
C ARG A 513 15.71 -12.90 -24.68
N VAL A 514 15.03 -13.06 -23.53
CA VAL A 514 13.98 -12.11 -23.10
C VAL A 514 14.51 -10.69 -23.09
N PHE A 515 15.73 -10.52 -22.59
CA PHE A 515 16.39 -9.22 -22.64
C PHE A 515 16.57 -8.71 -24.07
N ASN A 516 17.21 -9.50 -24.95
CA ASN A 516 17.51 -9.08 -26.32
C ASN A 516 16.24 -8.78 -27.13
N ASP A 517 15.17 -9.55 -26.93
CA ASP A 517 13.90 -9.39 -27.64
C ASP A 517 13.16 -8.10 -27.21
N ASN A 518 13.43 -7.60 -26.00
CA ASN A 518 12.88 -6.34 -25.49
C ASN A 518 13.83 -5.15 -25.65
N PHE A 519 14.99 -5.37 -26.28
CA PHE A 519 16.02 -4.35 -26.47
C PHE A 519 15.95 -3.77 -27.89
N ASP A 520 16.04 -2.44 -28.00
CA ASP A 520 16.07 -1.74 -29.29
C ASP A 520 17.54 -1.41 -29.67
N PRO A 521 18.11 -2.07 -30.69
CA PRO A 521 19.50 -1.86 -31.09
C PRO A 521 19.76 -0.47 -31.70
N ASP A 522 18.72 0.23 -32.17
CA ASP A 522 18.83 1.53 -32.83
C ASP A 522 19.02 2.69 -31.83
N LEU A 523 18.96 2.43 -30.51
CA LEU A 523 19.16 3.41 -29.43
C LEU A 523 20.63 3.54 -28.97
N THR A 524 21.61 3.11 -29.78
CA THR A 524 23.05 3.21 -29.49
C THR A 524 23.66 4.54 -29.97
N PRO A 525 24.67 5.09 -29.23
CA PRO A 525 25.56 4.42 -28.29
C PRO A 525 25.25 4.78 -26.82
N HIS A 526 23.99 5.00 -26.44
CA HIS A 526 23.66 5.29 -25.04
C HIS A 526 22.30 4.69 -24.70
N PRO A 527 22.22 3.38 -24.39
CA PRO A 527 21.03 2.75 -23.87
C PRO A 527 20.76 3.26 -22.44
N ARG A 528 20.24 4.48 -22.33
CA ARG A 528 19.49 4.89 -21.14
C ARG A 528 18.30 3.95 -21.07
N GLY A 529 18.01 3.41 -19.89
CA GLY A 529 16.82 2.62 -19.61
C GLY A 529 15.62 3.39 -20.14
N ASN A 530 15.22 3.03 -21.36
CA ASN A 530 14.29 3.86 -22.10
C ASN A 530 12.97 3.67 -21.39
N GLN A 531 12.33 4.77 -21.01
CA GLN A 531 10.99 4.77 -20.45
C GLN A 531 10.05 3.84 -21.23
N LYS A 532 10.21 3.77 -22.57
CA LYS A 532 9.52 2.80 -23.42
C LYS A 532 9.76 1.34 -23.00
N MET A 533 11.00 0.91 -22.86
CA MET A 533 11.34 -0.46 -22.49
C MET A 533 10.86 -0.80 -21.07
N VAL A 534 10.98 0.14 -20.13
CA VAL A 534 10.42 -0.05 -18.78
C VAL A 534 8.91 -0.23 -18.85
N ASN A 535 8.22 0.55 -19.68
CA ASN A 535 6.79 0.39 -19.91
C ASN A 535 6.46 -0.95 -20.57
N ASP A 536 7.17 -1.34 -21.63
CA ASP A 536 6.93 -2.60 -22.33
C ASP A 536 7.08 -3.81 -21.37
N LEU A 537 8.06 -3.76 -20.46
CA LEU A 537 8.32 -4.82 -19.50
C LEU A 537 7.38 -4.77 -18.27
N LEU A 538 7.19 -3.61 -17.65
CA LEU A 538 6.48 -3.50 -16.36
C LEU A 538 4.99 -3.18 -16.50
N ASN A 539 4.54 -2.50 -17.56
CA ASN A 539 3.12 -2.17 -17.73
C ASN A 539 2.21 -3.42 -17.70
N PRO A 540 2.56 -4.55 -18.35
CA PRO A 540 1.63 -5.66 -18.35
C PRO A 540 1.47 -6.32 -16.97
N VAL A 541 2.43 -6.23 -16.06
CA VAL A 541 2.31 -6.74 -14.67
C VAL A 541 1.82 -5.71 -13.66
N THR A 542 2.15 -4.43 -13.84
CA THR A 542 1.80 -3.37 -12.88
C THR A 542 0.57 -2.55 -13.28
N GLY A 543 0.27 -2.48 -14.58
CA GLY A 543 -0.76 -1.58 -15.13
C GLY A 543 -0.42 -0.11 -15.13
N SER A 544 0.78 0.26 -14.67
CA SER A 544 1.22 1.64 -14.72
C SER A 544 2.04 1.87 -15.97
N ASN A 545 1.90 3.07 -16.51
CA ASN A 545 2.97 3.66 -17.28
C ASN A 545 3.97 4.27 -16.32
N TYR A 546 5.20 4.35 -16.75
CA TYR A 546 6.35 4.79 -16.00
C TYR A 546 6.90 6.03 -16.67
N HIS A 547 7.34 7.01 -15.88
CA HIS A 547 7.95 8.25 -16.32
C HIS A 547 9.28 8.49 -15.60
N MET A 548 10.24 9.07 -16.32
CA MET A 548 11.56 9.35 -15.78
C MET A 548 11.60 10.71 -15.08
N SER A 549 12.16 10.73 -13.87
CA SER A 549 12.35 11.90 -13.02
C SER A 549 13.83 12.03 -12.63
N LYS A 550 14.38 13.24 -12.71
CA LYS A 550 15.80 13.50 -12.39
C LYS A 550 16.04 13.60 -10.88
N LEU A 551 17.16 13.05 -10.43
CA LEU A 551 17.62 13.00 -9.04
C LEU A 551 18.91 13.82 -8.83
N SER A 552 19.00 15.01 -9.43
CA SER A 552 20.23 15.82 -9.52
C SER A 552 20.72 16.43 -8.19
N SER A 553 19.93 16.32 -7.12
CA SER A 553 20.23 16.92 -5.81
C SER A 553 19.71 16.06 -4.65
N GLU A 554 20.22 16.32 -3.45
CA GLU A 554 19.73 15.70 -2.21
C GLU A 554 18.23 15.96 -2.03
N GLU A 555 17.77 17.19 -2.29
CA GLU A 555 16.37 17.60 -2.21
C GLU A 555 15.48 16.79 -3.17
N THR A 556 15.90 16.63 -4.43
CA THR A 556 15.14 15.82 -5.41
C THR A 556 15.10 14.33 -5.04
N ARG A 557 16.15 13.80 -4.40
CA ARG A 557 16.15 12.41 -3.90
C ARG A 557 15.25 12.23 -2.70
N ALA A 558 15.30 13.17 -1.75
CA ALA A 558 14.41 13.19 -0.61
C ALA A 558 12.93 13.30 -1.04
N ALA A 559 12.64 14.10 -2.07
CA ALA A 559 11.30 14.26 -2.61
C ALA A 559 10.78 13.01 -3.35
N ALA A 560 11.67 12.24 -4.00
CA ALA A 560 11.29 11.02 -4.71
C ALA A 560 11.01 9.83 -3.78
N LEU A 561 11.66 9.77 -2.60
CA LEU A 561 11.56 8.65 -1.67
C LEU A 561 10.12 8.21 -1.34
N PRO A 562 9.20 9.10 -0.95
CA PRO A 562 7.82 8.71 -0.66
C PRO A 562 7.11 8.05 -1.85
N GLN A 563 7.39 8.50 -3.07
CA GLN A 563 6.81 7.92 -4.29
C GLN A 563 7.42 6.54 -4.58
N ILE A 564 8.73 6.38 -4.38
CA ILE A 564 9.42 5.08 -4.47
C ILE A 564 8.81 4.09 -3.47
N GLU A 565 8.70 4.49 -2.21
CA GLU A 565 8.17 3.65 -1.14
C GLU A 565 6.71 3.24 -1.40
N ALA A 566 5.86 4.19 -1.80
CA ALA A 566 4.45 3.94 -2.11
C ALA A 566 4.29 3.01 -3.31
N ALA A 567 5.06 3.23 -4.38
CA ALA A 567 5.04 2.38 -5.58
C ALA A 567 5.44 0.93 -5.24
N VAL A 568 6.57 0.76 -4.55
CA VAL A 568 7.07 -0.56 -4.16
C VAL A 568 6.11 -1.25 -3.19
N ALA A 569 5.53 -0.53 -2.22
CA ALA A 569 4.51 -1.07 -1.32
C ALA A 569 3.24 -1.54 -2.04
N ALA A 570 2.91 -0.93 -3.19
CA ALA A 570 1.82 -1.37 -4.05
C ALA A 570 2.20 -2.57 -4.96
N GLY A 571 3.46 -3.02 -4.95
CA GLY A 571 3.97 -4.06 -5.85
C GLY A 571 4.41 -3.55 -7.21
N LYS A 572 4.77 -2.26 -7.31
CA LYS A 572 5.29 -1.66 -8.53
C LYS A 572 6.81 -1.44 -8.36
N PRO A 573 7.66 -2.31 -8.94
CA PRO A 573 9.10 -2.13 -8.85
C PRO A 573 9.51 -0.79 -9.48
N VAL A 574 10.52 -0.15 -8.89
CA VAL A 574 10.95 1.22 -9.27
C VAL A 574 12.38 1.21 -9.78
N PRO A 575 12.60 1.35 -11.10
CA PRO A 575 13.93 1.50 -11.66
C PRO A 575 14.61 2.81 -11.24
N ILE A 576 15.92 2.74 -10.97
CA ILE A 576 16.79 3.88 -10.66
C ILE A 576 17.99 3.84 -11.60
N GLY A 577 18.17 4.90 -12.39
CA GLY A 577 19.39 5.10 -13.16
C GLY A 577 20.46 5.77 -12.32
N LEU A 578 21.69 5.30 -12.49
CA LEU A 578 22.86 5.64 -11.70
C LEU A 578 23.90 6.32 -12.58
N GLU A 579 24.61 7.29 -12.00
CA GLU A 579 25.71 7.99 -12.66
C GLU A 579 26.87 7.06 -12.96
N PRO A 580 27.54 7.22 -14.11
CA PRO A 580 28.76 6.49 -14.38
C PRO A 580 29.89 6.89 -13.41
N LYS A 581 30.72 5.93 -13.02
CA LYS A 581 32.00 6.22 -12.33
C LYS A 581 33.01 6.72 -13.38
N GLY A 582 33.06 8.03 -13.63
CA GLY A 582 33.99 8.64 -14.59
C GLY A 582 33.44 8.70 -16.02
N SER A 583 34.28 8.45 -17.04
CA SER A 583 33.88 8.46 -18.46
C SER A 583 33.19 7.16 -18.93
N GLY A 584 32.56 6.43 -18.00
CA GLY A 584 31.88 5.16 -18.29
C GLY A 584 30.39 5.33 -18.55
N ASP A 585 29.69 4.20 -18.65
CA ASP A 585 28.25 4.14 -18.90
C ASP A 585 27.42 4.15 -17.62
N GLY A 586 26.17 4.60 -17.75
CA GLY A 586 25.20 4.57 -16.66
C GLY A 586 24.83 3.13 -16.28
N HIS A 587 24.49 2.92 -15.02
CA HIS A 587 24.02 1.63 -14.48
C HIS A 587 22.57 1.81 -14.04
N GLN A 588 21.70 0.80 -14.15
CA GLN A 588 20.36 0.88 -13.55
C GLN A 588 20.14 -0.33 -12.64
N VAL A 589 19.48 -0.03 -11.54
CA VAL A 589 19.05 -0.98 -10.53
C VAL A 589 17.55 -0.81 -10.34
N VAL A 590 16.91 -1.73 -9.62
CA VAL A 590 15.47 -1.65 -9.35
C VAL A 590 15.24 -1.78 -7.85
N VAL A 591 14.41 -0.91 -7.29
CA VAL A 591 13.89 -1.09 -5.93
C VAL A 591 12.75 -2.10 -5.99
N VAL A 592 12.89 -3.20 -5.25
CA VAL A 592 11.96 -4.34 -5.27
C VAL A 592 11.21 -4.51 -3.94
N ALA A 593 11.78 -4.05 -2.84
CA ALA A 593 11.11 -4.06 -1.54
C ALA A 593 11.48 -2.84 -0.69
N THR A 594 10.68 -2.58 0.35
CA THR A 594 10.96 -1.54 1.34
C THR A 594 10.73 -2.07 2.76
N ARG A 595 11.45 -1.50 3.72
CA ARG A 595 11.17 -1.61 5.15
C ARG A 595 11.45 -0.25 5.81
N PRO A 596 11.05 -0.02 7.07
CA PRO A 596 11.17 1.30 7.67
C PRO A 596 12.59 1.86 7.59
N GLY A 597 12.78 2.90 6.77
CA GLY A 597 14.06 3.59 6.57
C GLY A 597 15.05 2.92 5.63
N GLU A 598 14.66 1.86 4.90
CA GLU A 598 15.54 1.14 3.99
C GLU A 598 14.83 0.66 2.72
N LEU A 599 15.56 0.67 1.60
CA LEU A 599 15.16 0.19 0.28
C LEU A 599 15.95 -1.07 -0.07
N GLN A 600 15.30 -2.13 -0.54
CA GLN A 600 15.97 -3.28 -1.11
C GLN A 600 16.18 -3.05 -2.60
N ILE A 601 17.43 -2.95 -3.00
CA ILE A 601 17.86 -2.70 -4.37
C ILE A 601 18.29 -4.03 -4.99
N TYR A 602 17.63 -4.41 -6.09
CA TYR A 602 18.08 -5.48 -6.97
C TYR A 602 19.15 -4.96 -7.95
N ASN A 603 20.35 -5.50 -7.82
CA ASN A 603 21.46 -5.23 -8.71
C ASN A 603 21.55 -6.33 -9.78
N PRO A 604 21.67 -5.99 -11.07
CA PRO A 604 21.71 -6.98 -12.15
C PRO A 604 22.97 -7.86 -12.11
N TRP A 605 23.93 -7.57 -11.23
CA TRP A 605 25.03 -8.47 -10.87
C TRP A 605 24.60 -9.67 -9.99
N GLY A 606 23.28 -9.90 -9.84
CA GLY A 606 22.74 -11.13 -9.25
C GLY A 606 22.63 -11.11 -7.72
N PHE A 607 22.49 -9.92 -7.12
CA PHE A 607 22.29 -9.78 -5.69
C PHE A 607 21.28 -8.68 -5.35
N THR A 608 20.71 -8.78 -4.15
CA THR A 608 20.00 -7.66 -3.53
C THR A 608 20.80 -7.07 -2.38
N GLN A 609 20.61 -5.78 -2.13
CA GLN A 609 21.17 -5.11 -0.96
C GLN A 609 20.16 -4.14 -0.34
N TRP A 610 20.17 -4.06 0.97
CA TRP A 610 19.43 -3.03 1.70
C TRP A 610 20.27 -1.75 1.77
N VAL A 611 19.69 -0.64 1.37
CA VAL A 611 20.27 0.71 1.43
C VAL A 611 19.38 1.58 2.28
N THR A 612 19.96 2.34 3.21
CA THR A 612 19.15 3.26 4.02
C THR A 612 18.61 4.41 3.16
N THR A 613 17.44 4.94 3.52
CA THR A 613 16.87 6.11 2.85
C THR A 613 17.81 7.31 2.93
N GLU A 614 18.57 7.44 4.03
CA GLU A 614 19.62 8.44 4.17
C GLU A 614 20.78 8.24 3.19
N GLN A 615 21.27 7.00 3.02
CA GLN A 615 22.29 6.67 2.02
C GLN A 615 21.82 6.98 0.60
N PHE A 616 20.55 6.68 0.29
CA PHE A 616 19.96 7.03 -1.00
C PHE A 616 19.91 8.55 -1.20
N VAL A 617 19.43 9.31 -0.21
CA VAL A 617 19.31 10.78 -0.27
C VAL A 617 20.67 11.47 -0.40
N LYS A 618 21.66 11.00 0.35
CA LYS A 618 23.04 11.54 0.29
C LYS A 618 23.85 11.05 -0.90
N SER A 619 23.32 10.11 -1.69
CA SER A 619 24.07 9.39 -2.73
C SER A 619 25.33 8.70 -2.19
N GLU A 620 25.24 8.14 -0.99
CA GLU A 620 26.28 7.42 -0.26
C GLU A 620 25.97 5.91 -0.21
N MET A 621 25.40 5.38 -1.30
CA MET A 621 25.03 3.97 -1.37
C MET A 621 26.30 3.10 -1.44
N PRO A 622 26.40 2.03 -0.62
CA PRO A 622 27.54 1.14 -0.65
C PRO A 622 27.61 0.42 -1.99
N ASP A 623 28.80 0.41 -2.61
CA ASP A 623 29.17 -0.32 -3.84
C ASP A 623 28.38 0.01 -5.12
N ILE A 624 27.33 0.84 -5.03
CA ILE A 624 26.51 1.30 -6.16
C ILE A 624 26.83 2.78 -6.44
N PRO A 625 26.99 3.18 -7.73
CA PRO A 625 27.17 4.58 -8.09
C PRO A 625 26.00 5.49 -7.67
N ARG A 626 26.17 6.81 -7.83
CA ARG A 626 25.18 7.80 -7.36
C ARG A 626 23.86 7.70 -8.15
N PRO A 627 22.68 7.79 -7.51
CA PRO A 627 21.41 7.92 -8.24
C PRO A 627 21.36 9.20 -9.06
N LYS A 628 21.05 9.10 -10.34
CA LYS A 628 20.90 10.24 -11.27
C LYS A 628 19.46 10.48 -11.68
N ASP A 629 18.67 9.41 -11.84
CA ASP A 629 17.27 9.46 -12.20
C ASP A 629 16.53 8.26 -11.60
N VAL A 630 15.20 8.39 -11.53
CA VAL A 630 14.27 7.36 -11.09
C VAL A 630 13.14 7.28 -12.11
N ILE A 631 12.63 6.08 -12.37
CA ILE A 631 11.52 5.87 -13.28
C ILE A 631 10.31 5.44 -12.45
N LEU A 632 9.39 6.37 -12.24
CA LEU A 632 8.25 6.24 -11.32
C LEU A 632 6.99 5.85 -12.09
N PRO A 633 6.12 5.00 -11.51
CA PRO A 633 4.82 4.75 -12.09
C PRO A 633 3.91 5.98 -11.97
N ASP A 634 3.10 6.18 -13.00
CA ASP A 634 1.94 7.09 -12.99
C ASP A 634 0.85 6.61 -12.00
#